data_AF-A0A1C5HWZ4-F1
#
_entry.id   AF-A0A1C5HWZ4-F1
#
_cell.length_a   1.000
_cell.length_b   1.000
_cell.length_c   1.000
_cell.angle_alpha   90.00
_cell.angle_beta   90.00
_cell.angle_gamma   90.00
#
_symmetry.space_group_name_H-M   'P 1'
#
loop_
_entity.id
_entity.type
_entity.pdbx_description
1 polymer ?
#
loop_
_entity_poly.entity_id
_entity_poly.type
_entity_poly.pdbx_seq_one_letter_code
_entity_poly.pdbx_strand_id
1 'polypeptide(L)'
;MTIQESEVRADFDRRVGSLRGRRVLSIGYWDLSSVGPDAEWDFDDWHHAVMGVQLATDAGPVTVTWTATFYPYGVEVFLQPIDHHVDRAGTQRVGPSADSRWTAALGQPVRDARVSWDRFTVGPAMRSDGQVIGLGRPHDVDVPTALRLDFDGGPVWFVAGMPQFPNPERVFIPGDEIVVVFTASRMCQMGYTDPEFIG
;
A
#
# COMPACT_ATOMS: atom_id res chain seq x y z
N MET A 1 15.59 -2.36 16.85
CA MET A 1 14.26 -1.79 17.09
C MET A 1 14.30 -0.92 18.33
N THR A 2 14.14 0.39 18.16
CA THR A 2 14.00 1.34 19.26
C THR A 2 12.62 1.20 19.92
N ILE A 3 12.44 1.69 21.16
CA ILE A 3 11.13 1.66 21.84
C ILE A 3 10.06 2.39 21.00
N GLN A 4 10.44 3.52 20.40
CA GLN A 4 9.57 4.29 19.51
C GLN A 4 9.15 3.50 18.26
N GLU A 5 10.08 2.81 17.58
CA GLU A 5 9.75 1.93 16.43
C GLU A 5 8.80 0.80 16.83
N SER A 6 8.99 0.23 18.03
CA SER A 6 8.13 -0.85 18.53
C SER A 6 6.70 -0.38 18.83
N GLU A 7 6.55 0.83 19.36
CA GLU A 7 5.26 1.45 19.63
C GLU A 7 4.53 1.81 18.34
N VAL A 8 5.25 2.36 17.35
CA VAL A 8 4.71 2.68 16.02
C VAL A 8 4.21 1.42 15.31
N ARG A 9 5.01 0.35 15.31
CA ARG A 9 4.61 -0.95 14.74
C ARG A 9 3.38 -1.51 15.44
N ALA A 10 3.38 -1.55 16.77
CA ALA A 10 2.24 -2.05 17.52
C ALA A 10 0.95 -1.25 17.28
N ASP A 11 1.06 0.07 17.10
CA ASP A 11 -0.06 0.93 16.78
C ASP A 11 -0.59 0.71 15.36
N PHE A 12 0.30 0.57 14.39
CA PHE A 12 -0.04 0.18 13.03
C PHE A 12 -0.71 -1.21 12.98
N ASP A 13 -0.16 -2.22 13.66
CA ASP A 13 -0.73 -3.58 13.72
C ASP A 13 -2.14 -3.56 14.35
N ARG A 14 -2.39 -2.72 15.36
CA ARG A 14 -3.75 -2.50 15.90
C ARG A 14 -4.69 -1.90 14.87
N ARG A 15 -4.25 -0.91 14.08
CA ARG A 15 -5.06 -0.32 13.01
C ARG A 15 -5.42 -1.36 11.95
N VAL A 16 -4.45 -2.16 11.50
CA VAL A 16 -4.67 -3.26 10.55
C VAL A 16 -5.64 -4.30 11.13
N GLY A 17 -5.44 -4.73 12.37
CA GLY A 17 -6.33 -5.69 13.05
C GLY A 17 -7.77 -5.18 13.16
N SER A 18 -7.97 -3.86 13.26
CA SER A 18 -9.30 -3.24 13.31
C SER A 18 -10.06 -3.28 11.98
N LEU A 19 -9.43 -3.68 10.88
CA LEU A 19 -10.09 -3.87 9.59
C LEU A 19 -10.93 -5.14 9.56
N ARG A 20 -10.56 -6.15 10.35
CA ARG A 20 -11.28 -7.42 10.43
C ARG A 20 -12.74 -7.20 10.84
N GLY A 21 -13.64 -7.80 10.09
CA GLY A 21 -15.09 -7.72 10.27
C GLY A 21 -15.75 -6.52 9.59
N ARG A 22 -14.99 -5.51 9.13
CA ARG A 22 -15.56 -4.37 8.39
C ARG A 22 -16.01 -4.80 7.01
N ARG A 23 -17.21 -4.40 6.62
CA ARG A 23 -17.76 -4.67 5.29
C ARG A 23 -17.34 -3.57 4.34
N VAL A 24 -16.66 -3.93 3.25
CA VAL A 24 -16.24 -2.96 2.24
C VAL A 24 -17.40 -2.67 1.28
N LEU A 25 -17.86 -1.42 1.23
CA LEU A 25 -19.04 -1.00 0.49
C LEU A 25 -18.70 -0.35 -0.86
N SER A 26 -17.59 0.38 -0.92
CA SER A 26 -17.08 0.99 -2.16
C SER A 26 -15.60 1.32 -2.06
N ILE A 27 -14.96 1.51 -3.21
CA ILE A 27 -13.54 1.82 -3.35
C ILE A 27 -13.34 3.14 -4.09
N GLY A 28 -12.33 3.90 -3.69
CA GLY A 28 -11.82 5.04 -4.44
C GLY A 28 -10.31 5.01 -4.52
N TYR A 29 -9.78 5.01 -5.74
CA TYR A 29 -8.36 5.21 -6.05
C TYR A 29 -8.09 6.68 -6.25
N TRP A 30 -6.98 7.12 -5.67
CA TRP A 30 -6.57 8.51 -5.68
C TRP A 30 -5.21 8.65 -6.32
N ASP A 31 -5.10 9.66 -7.17
CA ASP A 31 -3.91 9.97 -7.96
C ASP A 31 -3.64 11.48 -7.94
N LEU A 32 -2.46 11.87 -8.39
CA LEU A 32 -2.09 13.26 -8.60
C LEU A 32 -2.93 13.86 -9.74
N SER A 33 -3.44 15.07 -9.51
CA SER A 33 -4.24 15.81 -10.51
C SER A 33 -3.45 16.09 -11.80
N SER A 34 -2.12 16.08 -11.75
CA SER A 34 -1.24 16.30 -12.90
C SER A 34 -1.21 15.13 -13.90
N VAL A 35 -1.59 13.93 -13.49
CA VAL A 35 -1.60 12.73 -14.37
C VAL A 35 -2.81 12.77 -15.33
N GLY A 36 -3.82 13.60 -15.01
CA GLY A 36 -5.03 13.75 -15.81
C GLY A 36 -6.09 12.69 -15.48
N PRO A 37 -7.34 12.88 -15.93
CA PRO A 37 -8.45 11.97 -15.59
C PRO A 37 -8.39 10.62 -16.34
N ASP A 38 -7.60 10.54 -17.41
CA ASP A 38 -7.43 9.35 -18.24
C ASP A 38 -6.19 8.52 -17.84
N ALA A 39 -5.69 8.72 -16.61
CA ALA A 39 -4.58 7.94 -16.06
C ALA A 39 -4.93 6.45 -16.09
N GLU A 40 -4.09 5.65 -16.76
CA GLU A 40 -4.24 4.19 -16.78
C GLU A 40 -3.96 3.64 -15.39
N TRP A 41 -5.01 3.19 -14.71
CA TRP A 41 -4.92 2.60 -13.37
C TRP A 41 -5.20 1.10 -13.38
N ASP A 42 -5.77 0.55 -14.45
CA ASP A 42 -6.17 -0.86 -14.55
C ASP A 42 -5.19 -1.64 -15.43
N PHE A 43 -4.46 -2.58 -14.84
CA PHE A 43 -3.53 -3.47 -15.51
C PHE A 43 -3.96 -4.94 -15.32
N ASP A 44 -5.26 -5.20 -15.32
CA ASP A 44 -5.94 -6.50 -15.20
C ASP A 44 -5.80 -7.20 -13.82
N ASP A 45 -4.62 -7.74 -13.50
CA ASP A 45 -4.40 -8.48 -12.25
C ASP A 45 -3.80 -7.61 -11.12
N TRP A 46 -3.51 -6.36 -11.43
CA TRP A 46 -3.19 -5.30 -10.48
C TRP A 46 -3.69 -3.94 -10.97
N HIS A 47 -3.89 -3.01 -10.03
CA HIS A 47 -4.26 -1.63 -10.29
C HIS A 47 -3.27 -0.66 -9.64
N HIS A 48 -3.17 0.55 -10.20
CA HIS A 48 -2.31 1.62 -9.71
C HIS A 48 -3.13 2.72 -9.02
N ALA A 49 -2.69 3.14 -7.84
CA ALA A 49 -3.28 4.25 -7.10
C ALA A 49 -2.17 5.03 -6.40
N VAL A 50 -1.53 5.96 -7.14
CA VAL A 50 -0.34 6.73 -6.70
C VAL A 50 -0.49 7.26 -5.28
N MET A 51 -1.62 7.88 -4.93
CA MET A 51 -1.83 8.47 -3.61
C MET A 51 -2.47 7.51 -2.61
N GLY A 52 -2.92 6.35 -3.06
CA GLY A 52 -3.56 5.33 -2.25
C GLY A 52 -5.05 5.14 -2.53
N VAL A 53 -5.66 4.38 -1.62
CA VAL A 53 -7.00 3.84 -1.76
C VAL A 53 -7.84 4.23 -0.56
N GLN A 54 -9.04 4.73 -0.80
CA GLN A 54 -10.08 4.85 0.21
C GLN A 54 -11.07 3.69 0.07
N LEU A 55 -11.25 2.95 1.15
CA LEU A 55 -12.31 1.96 1.32
C LEU A 55 -13.45 2.62 2.12
N ALA A 56 -14.64 2.72 1.56
CA ALA A 56 -15.82 3.02 2.36
C ALA A 56 -16.28 1.73 3.03
N THR A 57 -16.40 1.72 4.37
CA THR A 57 -16.88 0.56 5.12
C THR A 57 -18.15 0.87 5.89
N ASP A 58 -18.84 -0.18 6.37
CA ASP A 58 -19.98 -0.06 7.28
C ASP A 58 -19.63 0.55 8.66
N ALA A 59 -18.35 0.62 9.00
CA ALA A 59 -17.82 1.24 10.21
C ALA A 59 -17.03 2.55 9.94
N GLY A 60 -17.29 3.20 8.80
CA GLY A 60 -16.64 4.45 8.38
C GLY A 60 -15.54 4.26 7.32
N PRO A 61 -14.94 5.35 6.83
CA PRO A 61 -13.91 5.28 5.80
C PRO A 61 -12.59 4.73 6.38
N VAL A 62 -11.86 4.01 5.53
CA VAL A 62 -10.50 3.54 5.77
C VAL A 62 -9.64 4.01 4.61
N THR A 63 -8.46 4.52 4.92
CA THR A 63 -7.43 4.89 3.94
C THR A 63 -6.29 3.89 4.00
N VAL A 64 -5.87 3.39 2.84
CA VAL A 64 -4.63 2.65 2.65
C VAL A 64 -3.75 3.48 1.72
N THR A 65 -2.63 3.99 2.22
CA THR A 65 -1.70 4.82 1.45
C THR A 65 -0.26 4.42 1.79
N TRP A 66 0.72 5.07 1.18
CA TRP A 66 2.13 4.95 1.58
C TRP A 66 2.51 6.17 2.42
N THR A 67 3.44 5.99 3.36
CA THR A 67 4.01 7.10 4.14
C THR A 67 5.48 6.86 4.40
N ALA A 68 6.18 7.91 4.87
CA ALA A 68 7.53 7.80 5.42
C ALA A 68 7.55 7.51 6.94
N THR A 69 6.40 7.13 7.55
CA THR A 69 6.36 6.68 8.96
C THR A 69 7.31 5.49 9.15
N PHE A 70 7.33 4.59 8.16
CA PHE A 70 8.33 3.55 8.00
C PHE A 70 9.24 3.94 6.84
N TYR A 71 10.50 4.24 7.13
CA TYR A 71 11.45 4.66 6.11
C TYR A 71 12.03 3.45 5.37
N PRO A 72 12.15 3.45 4.03
CA PRO A 72 11.95 4.60 3.13
C PRO A 72 10.49 4.93 2.85
N TYR A 73 9.66 3.95 2.50
CA TYR A 73 8.21 4.10 2.30
C TYR A 73 7.51 2.80 2.66
N GLY A 74 6.45 2.86 3.46
CA GLY A 74 5.68 1.68 3.85
C GLY A 74 4.19 1.91 3.67
N VAL A 75 3.44 0.81 3.49
CA VAL A 75 1.98 0.84 3.52
C VAL A 75 1.52 1.29 4.90
N GLU A 76 0.59 2.23 4.93
CA GLU A 76 -0.06 2.70 6.14
C GLU A 76 -1.58 2.67 6.02
N VAL A 77 -2.23 2.38 7.14
CA VAL A 77 -3.69 2.32 7.28
C VAL A 77 -4.14 3.41 8.24
N PHE A 78 -5.14 4.19 7.83
CA PHE A 78 -5.81 5.17 8.67
C PHE A 78 -7.32 4.93 8.71
N LEU A 79 -7.96 5.14 9.86
CA LEU A 79 -9.42 5.00 10.05
C LEU A 79 -10.15 6.34 9.79
N GLN A 80 -9.67 7.06 8.79
CA GLN A 80 -10.07 8.40 8.41
C GLN A 80 -10.19 8.45 6.88
N PRO A 81 -10.99 9.39 6.33
CA PRO A 81 -11.04 9.57 4.88
C PRO A 81 -9.67 10.02 4.33
N ILE A 82 -9.40 9.68 3.07
CA ILE A 82 -8.08 9.89 2.46
C ILE A 82 -7.71 11.36 2.36
N ASP A 83 -8.72 12.21 2.28
CA ASP A 83 -8.61 13.66 2.17
C ASP A 83 -8.07 14.36 3.45
N HIS A 84 -7.78 13.58 4.51
CA HIS A 84 -7.01 13.97 5.69
C HIS A 84 -5.51 13.69 5.55
N HIS A 85 -5.13 12.83 4.60
CA HIS A 85 -3.77 12.31 4.43
C HIS A 85 -3.12 12.71 3.10
N VAL A 86 -3.92 13.21 2.14
CA VAL A 86 -3.46 13.69 0.84
C VAL A 86 -3.91 15.13 0.60
N ASP A 87 -3.15 15.88 -0.20
CA ASP A 87 -3.53 17.24 -0.59
C ASP A 87 -4.73 17.22 -1.54
N ARG A 88 -5.88 17.76 -1.11
CA ARG A 88 -7.10 17.82 -1.92
C ARG A 88 -6.96 18.65 -3.19
N ALA A 89 -6.08 19.66 -3.20
CA ALA A 89 -5.89 20.49 -4.39
C ALA A 89 -5.02 19.77 -5.45
N GLY A 90 -4.07 18.96 -4.97
CA GLY A 90 -3.13 18.20 -5.80
C GLY A 90 -3.59 16.79 -6.17
N THR A 91 -4.74 16.32 -5.70
CA THR A 91 -5.21 14.95 -5.91
C THR A 91 -6.63 14.85 -6.47
N GLN A 92 -6.91 13.74 -7.13
CA GLN A 92 -8.20 13.44 -7.74
C GLN A 92 -8.52 11.95 -7.59
N ARG A 93 -9.81 11.63 -7.61
CA ARG A 93 -10.29 10.24 -7.65
C ARG A 93 -10.32 9.76 -9.10
N VAL A 94 -9.59 8.68 -9.41
CA VAL A 94 -9.45 8.15 -10.79
C VAL A 94 -10.21 6.84 -11.04
N GLY A 95 -10.65 6.14 -10.00
CA GLY A 95 -11.38 4.89 -10.16
C GLY A 95 -11.69 4.19 -8.85
N PRO A 96 -12.08 2.91 -8.89
CA PRO A 96 -12.68 2.27 -10.06
C PRO A 96 -14.08 2.87 -10.34
N SER A 97 -14.43 3.07 -11.62
CA SER A 97 -15.66 3.77 -12.05
C SER A 97 -16.88 2.86 -12.28
N ALA A 98 -16.69 1.54 -12.47
CA ALA A 98 -17.64 0.42 -12.31
C ALA A 98 -16.89 -0.89 -12.68
N ASP A 99 -17.53 -2.07 -12.56
CA ASP A 99 -17.02 -3.43 -12.88
C ASP A 99 -15.49 -3.58 -12.86
N SER A 100 -14.95 -3.96 -11.70
CA SER A 100 -13.52 -4.22 -11.55
C SER A 100 -13.31 -5.51 -10.76
N ARG A 101 -12.06 -5.94 -10.61
CA ARG A 101 -11.68 -7.08 -9.76
C ARG A 101 -12.24 -6.99 -8.32
N TRP A 102 -12.55 -5.78 -7.84
CA TRP A 102 -13.21 -5.54 -6.55
C TRP A 102 -14.61 -6.13 -6.44
N THR A 103 -15.32 -6.42 -7.52
CA THR A 103 -16.69 -6.96 -7.47
C THR A 103 -16.79 -8.22 -6.60
N ALA A 104 -15.73 -9.04 -6.56
CA ALA A 104 -15.67 -10.22 -5.71
C ALA A 104 -15.54 -9.92 -4.21
N ALA A 105 -15.05 -8.74 -3.82
CA ALA A 105 -14.84 -8.34 -2.42
C ALA A 105 -15.88 -7.33 -1.91
N LEU A 106 -16.52 -6.60 -2.83
CA LEU A 106 -17.55 -5.60 -2.49
C LEU A 106 -18.74 -6.25 -1.77
N GLY A 107 -19.18 -5.57 -0.72
CA GLY A 107 -20.22 -6.03 0.18
C GLY A 107 -19.79 -7.17 1.09
N GLN A 108 -18.53 -7.61 1.12
CA GLN A 108 -18.06 -8.66 2.02
C GLN A 108 -17.31 -8.10 3.23
N PRO A 109 -17.38 -8.76 4.40
CA PRO A 109 -16.53 -8.41 5.53
C PRO A 109 -15.09 -8.88 5.29
N VAL A 110 -14.11 -8.07 5.71
CA VAL A 110 -12.71 -8.50 5.80
C VAL A 110 -12.61 -9.66 6.81
N ARG A 111 -12.19 -10.84 6.35
CA ARG A 111 -12.06 -12.05 7.18
C ARG A 111 -10.81 -12.03 8.03
N ASP A 112 -9.72 -11.57 7.42
CA ASP A 112 -8.41 -11.44 8.03
C ASP A 112 -7.63 -10.28 7.38
N ALA A 113 -6.65 -9.76 8.09
CA ALA A 113 -5.77 -8.69 7.60
C ALA A 113 -4.33 -8.97 8.07
N ARG A 114 -3.39 -9.01 7.13
CA ARG A 114 -1.99 -9.40 7.38
C ARG A 114 -1.04 -8.41 6.73
N VAL A 115 0.18 -8.32 7.27
CA VAL A 115 1.20 -7.40 6.75
C VAL A 115 2.49 -8.17 6.48
N SER A 116 3.05 -7.98 5.30
CA SER A 116 4.43 -8.36 4.98
C SER A 116 5.36 -7.27 5.46
N TRP A 117 6.32 -7.65 6.31
CA TRP A 117 7.35 -6.77 6.82
C TRP A 117 8.69 -7.18 6.22
N ASP A 118 9.31 -6.26 5.49
CA ASP A 118 10.65 -6.47 4.97
C ASP A 118 11.66 -5.65 5.75
N ARG A 119 12.86 -6.22 5.92
CA ARG A 119 13.96 -5.58 6.64
C ARG A 119 14.93 -4.94 5.65
N PHE A 120 15.12 -3.63 5.75
CA PHE A 120 16.01 -2.85 4.91
C PHE A 120 17.19 -2.32 5.71
N THR A 121 18.39 -2.33 5.13
CA THR A 121 19.53 -1.60 5.67
C THR A 121 19.58 -0.21 5.08
N VAL A 122 19.42 0.81 5.92
CA VAL A 122 19.39 2.22 5.54
C VAL A 122 20.72 2.88 5.89
N GLY A 123 21.34 3.49 4.89
CA GLY A 123 22.51 4.36 5.04
C GLY A 123 23.87 3.66 4.90
N PRO A 124 24.97 4.44 5.04
CA PRO A 124 24.97 5.89 5.13
C PRO A 124 24.47 6.53 3.82
N ALA A 125 23.85 7.71 3.90
CA ALA A 125 23.50 8.42 2.67
C ALA A 125 24.79 8.78 1.92
N MET A 126 24.80 8.53 0.62
CA MET A 126 25.95 8.79 -0.25
C MET A 126 25.54 9.81 -1.31
N ARG A 127 26.42 10.78 -1.59
CA ARG A 127 26.35 11.58 -2.80
C ARG A 127 26.58 10.69 -4.02
N SER A 128 26.20 11.22 -5.18
CA SER A 128 26.51 10.63 -6.48
C SER A 128 28.01 10.45 -6.74
N ASP A 129 28.88 11.18 -6.05
CA ASP A 129 30.35 11.04 -6.10
C ASP A 129 30.91 10.01 -5.10
N GLY A 130 30.03 9.28 -4.39
CA GLY A 130 30.40 8.30 -3.38
C GLY A 130 30.73 8.89 -2.01
N GLN A 131 30.67 10.22 -1.82
CA GLN A 131 30.88 10.84 -0.53
C GLN A 131 29.72 10.55 0.42
N VAL A 132 30.03 10.02 1.61
CA VAL A 132 29.03 9.87 2.67
C VAL A 132 28.57 11.24 3.17
N ILE A 133 27.27 11.52 3.06
CA ILE A 133 26.59 12.72 3.56
C ILE A 133 25.74 12.31 4.76
N GLY A 134 26.19 12.71 5.96
CA GLY A 134 25.50 12.39 7.20
C GLY A 134 26.28 11.41 8.07
N LEU A 135 26.09 11.54 9.38
CA LEU A 135 26.88 10.84 10.40
C LEU A 135 26.25 9.49 10.83
N GLY A 136 25.21 9.03 10.12
CA GLY A 136 24.48 7.83 10.47
C GLY A 136 25.24 6.56 10.05
N ARG A 137 25.43 5.63 11.00
CA ARG A 137 25.81 4.25 10.64
C ARG A 137 24.65 3.59 9.87
N PRO A 138 24.93 2.65 8.94
CA PRO A 138 23.90 1.76 8.44
C PRO A 138 23.14 1.16 9.61
N HIS A 139 21.81 1.17 9.52
CA HIS A 139 20.95 0.53 10.49
C HIS A 139 19.81 -0.15 9.77
N ASP A 140 19.32 -1.23 10.38
CA ASP A 140 18.20 -1.96 9.83
C ASP A 140 16.88 -1.39 10.32
N VAL A 141 15.92 -1.30 9.41
CA VAL A 141 14.54 -0.89 9.66
C VAL A 141 13.60 -1.92 9.09
N ASP A 142 12.50 -2.17 9.80
CA ASP A 142 11.41 -3.01 9.31
C ASP A 142 10.36 -2.11 8.66
N VAL A 143 9.93 -2.45 7.46
CA VAL A 143 9.01 -1.65 6.65
C VAL A 143 7.83 -2.54 6.22
N PRO A 144 6.58 -2.10 6.40
CA PRO A 144 5.41 -2.82 5.94
C PRO A 144 5.28 -2.63 4.43
N THR A 145 5.83 -3.54 3.64
CA THR A 145 5.88 -3.42 2.17
C THR A 145 4.56 -3.80 1.51
N ALA A 146 3.78 -4.69 2.14
CA ALA A 146 2.46 -5.06 1.67
C ALA A 146 1.46 -5.30 2.80
N LEU A 147 0.21 -4.92 2.57
CA LEU A 147 -0.97 -5.28 3.36
C LEU A 147 -1.82 -6.27 2.55
N ARG A 148 -2.25 -7.37 3.15
CA ARG A 148 -3.23 -8.31 2.60
C ARG A 148 -4.54 -8.20 3.37
N LEU A 149 -5.65 -8.11 2.64
CA LEU A 149 -7.00 -8.27 3.17
C LEU A 149 -7.64 -9.52 2.57
N ASP A 150 -8.16 -10.39 3.41
CA ASP A 150 -8.85 -11.60 2.97
C ASP A 150 -10.36 -11.41 2.94
N PHE A 151 -10.98 -11.79 1.82
CA PHE A 151 -12.43 -11.83 1.63
C PHE A 151 -12.86 -13.25 1.22
N ASP A 152 -14.17 -13.54 1.28
CA ASP A 152 -14.68 -14.82 0.79
C ASP A 152 -14.50 -14.96 -0.74
N GLY A 153 -14.50 -13.83 -1.46
CA GLY A 153 -14.19 -13.75 -2.89
C GLY A 153 -12.70 -13.84 -3.24
N GLY A 154 -11.81 -13.93 -2.25
CA GLY A 154 -10.38 -14.02 -2.42
C GLY A 154 -9.60 -12.87 -1.77
N PRO A 155 -8.27 -12.99 -1.67
CA PRO A 155 -7.39 -11.97 -1.11
C PRO A 155 -7.23 -10.76 -2.04
N VAL A 156 -6.99 -9.59 -1.43
CA VAL A 156 -6.52 -8.38 -2.12
C VAL A 156 -5.30 -7.85 -1.37
N TRP A 157 -4.25 -7.51 -2.11
CA TRP A 157 -3.03 -6.94 -1.54
C TRP A 157 -2.89 -5.47 -1.91
N PHE A 158 -2.28 -4.69 -1.03
CA PHE A 158 -1.87 -3.31 -1.24
C PHE A 158 -0.37 -3.27 -1.01
N VAL A 159 0.39 -2.87 -2.02
CA VAL A 159 1.85 -2.87 -2.01
C VAL A 159 2.32 -1.42 -2.08
N ALA A 160 3.22 -1.02 -1.18
CA ALA A 160 3.96 0.23 -1.32
C ALA A 160 5.01 0.02 -2.41
N GLY A 161 4.69 0.41 -3.64
CA GLY A 161 5.49 0.09 -4.81
C GLY A 161 5.17 0.97 -6.01
N MET A 162 6.19 1.26 -6.81
CA MET A 162 6.11 2.16 -7.98
C MET A 162 6.35 1.36 -9.27
N PRO A 163 5.38 1.31 -10.20
CA PRO A 163 5.58 0.73 -11.53
C PRO A 163 6.72 1.41 -12.30
N GLN A 164 7.52 0.63 -13.04
CA GLN A 164 8.69 1.14 -13.76
C GLN A 164 8.39 1.36 -15.24
N PHE A 165 8.17 2.60 -15.67
CA PHE A 165 7.95 2.89 -17.08
C PHE A 165 9.25 2.80 -17.91
N PRO A 166 9.19 2.29 -19.16
CA PRO A 166 7.99 1.97 -19.94
C PRO A 166 7.43 0.54 -19.72
N ASN A 167 7.91 -0.20 -18.72
CA ASN A 167 7.48 -1.58 -18.45
C ASN A 167 6.76 -1.70 -17.09
N PRO A 168 5.47 -1.30 -17.00
CA PRO A 168 4.74 -1.23 -15.75
C PRO A 168 4.57 -2.61 -15.07
N GLU A 169 4.87 -3.70 -15.77
CA GLU A 169 4.93 -5.04 -15.18
C GLU A 169 6.02 -5.16 -14.10
N ARG A 170 7.06 -4.32 -14.13
CA ARG A 170 8.09 -4.27 -13.10
C ARG A 170 7.71 -3.23 -12.06
N VAL A 171 7.59 -3.66 -10.80
CA VAL A 171 7.32 -2.77 -9.68
C VAL A 171 8.58 -2.65 -8.81
N PHE A 172 8.98 -1.41 -8.52
CA PHE A 172 10.02 -1.13 -7.53
C PHE A 172 9.38 -1.13 -6.13
N ILE A 173 9.99 -1.86 -5.19
CA ILE A 173 9.52 -1.98 -3.80
C ILE A 173 10.69 -1.73 -2.86
N PRO A 174 10.51 -0.96 -1.78
CA PRO A 174 9.33 -0.14 -1.48
C PRO A 174 9.27 1.12 -2.35
N GLY A 175 8.07 1.54 -2.74
CA GLY A 175 7.81 2.78 -3.49
C GLY A 175 6.89 3.74 -2.75
N ASP A 176 6.91 4.99 -3.17
CA ASP A 176 6.03 6.08 -2.74
C ASP A 176 4.74 6.10 -3.57
N GLU A 177 4.17 4.93 -3.84
CA GLU A 177 2.92 4.73 -4.56
C GLU A 177 2.22 3.47 -4.01
N ILE A 178 0.89 3.34 -4.22
CA ILE A 178 0.19 2.09 -3.91
C ILE A 178 -0.16 1.33 -5.20
N VAL A 179 0.20 0.06 -5.20
CA VAL A 179 -0.26 -0.93 -6.18
C VAL A 179 -1.22 -1.90 -5.50
N VAL A 180 -2.42 -2.06 -6.04
CA VAL A 180 -3.43 -3.02 -5.55
C VAL A 180 -3.33 -4.29 -6.39
N VAL A 181 -3.16 -5.45 -5.78
CA VAL A 181 -2.97 -6.72 -6.47
C VAL A 181 -4.10 -7.69 -6.14
N PHE A 182 -4.57 -8.46 -7.13
CA PHE A 182 -5.71 -9.38 -6.98
C PHE A 182 -5.33 -10.86 -7.14
N THR A 183 -4.08 -11.16 -7.48
CA THR A 183 -3.63 -12.55 -7.71
C THR A 183 -2.32 -12.86 -6.98
N ALA A 184 -2.22 -14.09 -6.48
CA ALA A 184 -0.99 -14.60 -5.87
C ALA A 184 0.16 -14.66 -6.90
N SER A 185 -0.14 -15.00 -8.15
CA SER A 185 0.86 -15.01 -9.24
C SER A 185 1.53 -13.66 -9.42
N ARG A 186 0.76 -12.57 -9.35
CA ARG A 186 1.29 -11.21 -9.46
C ARG A 186 2.12 -10.82 -8.23
N MET A 187 1.68 -11.18 -7.03
CA MET A 187 2.49 -11.03 -5.81
C MET A 187 3.84 -11.76 -5.92
N CYS A 188 3.86 -12.98 -6.45
CA CYS A 188 5.10 -13.73 -6.71
C CYS A 188 6.02 -13.01 -7.71
N GLN A 189 5.47 -12.44 -8.79
CA GLN A 189 6.25 -11.68 -9.77
C GLN A 189 6.89 -10.43 -9.17
N MET A 190 6.25 -9.84 -8.15
CA MET A 190 6.79 -8.72 -7.37
C MET A 190 7.83 -9.14 -6.32
N GLY A 191 8.08 -10.44 -6.15
CA GLY A 191 9.11 -10.98 -5.26
C GLY A 191 8.60 -11.48 -3.90
N TYR A 192 7.29 -11.44 -3.64
CA TYR A 192 6.72 -12.02 -2.42
C TYR A 192 6.66 -13.54 -2.54
N THR A 193 7.34 -14.26 -1.65
CA THR A 193 7.48 -15.72 -1.71
C THR A 193 6.98 -16.46 -0.48
N ASP A 194 6.56 -15.74 0.56
CA ASP A 194 6.01 -16.34 1.78
C ASP A 194 4.64 -16.99 1.49
N PRO A 195 4.53 -18.33 1.52
CA PRO A 195 3.29 -19.04 1.24
C PRO A 195 2.16 -18.69 2.21
N GLU A 196 2.46 -18.29 3.45
CA GLU A 196 1.43 -17.90 4.42
C GLU A 196 0.85 -16.51 4.12
N PHE A 197 1.60 -15.69 3.37
CA PHE A 197 1.19 -14.35 2.98
C PHE A 197 0.59 -14.29 1.57
N ILE A 198 1.00 -15.16 0.64
CA ILE A 198 0.46 -15.19 -0.74
C ILE A 198 -0.66 -16.22 -0.95
N GLY A 199 -0.73 -17.27 -0.11
CA GLY A 199 -1.58 -18.45 -0.30
C GLY A 199 -2.97 -18.41 0.32
#